data_AF-F8EXS5-F1
#
_entry.id   AF-F8EXS5-F1
#
_cell.length_a   1.000
_cell.length_b   1.000
_cell.length_c   1.000
_cell.angle_alpha   90.00
_cell.angle_beta   90.00
_cell.angle_gamma   90.00
#
_symmetry.space_group_name_H-M   'P 1'
#
loop_
_entity.id
_entity.type
_entity.pdbx_description
1 polymer ?
#
loop_
_entity_poly.entity_id
_entity_poly.type
_entity_poly.pdbx_seq_one_letter_code
_entity_poly.pdbx_strand_id
1 'polypeptide(L)' 'MNNPVIVMHGFTHEQMISIMRAAKAAAKEAGVDPLSIAFSSSTPTNMEWKLKDLIAEVREEHEYMKKNPPNGGRVV' A
#
# COMPACT_ATOMS: atom_id res chain seq x y z
N MET A 1 1.76 -0.39 15.48
CA MET A 1 0.81 0.43 14.71
C MET A 1 -0.02 -0.49 13.82
N ASN A 2 -1.32 -0.22 13.65
CA ASN A 2 -2.27 -1.11 12.97
C ASN A 2 -2.70 -0.56 11.60
N ASN A 3 -1.75 -0.01 10.84
CA ASN A 3 -2.03 0.56 9.52
C ASN A 3 -2.64 -0.53 8.61
N PRO A 4 -3.77 -0.25 7.93
CA PRO A 4 -4.36 -1.18 6.97
C PRO A 4 -3.38 -1.48 5.84
N VAL A 5 -3.35 -2.73 5.39
CA VAL A 5 -2.50 -3.17 4.28
C VAL A 5 -3.37 -3.80 3.21
N ILE A 6 -3.16 -3.39 1.95
CA ILE A 6 -3.78 -4.01 0.77
C ILE A 6 -2.67 -4.61 -0.08
N VAL A 7 -2.75 -5.92 -0.31
CA VAL A 7 -1.82 -6.67 -1.17
C VAL A 7 -2.53 -7.01 -2.48
N MET A 8 -1.90 -6.69 -3.60
CA MET A 8 -2.40 -6.95 -4.96
C MET A 8 -1.47 -7.92 -5.71
N HIS A 9 -2.04 -8.84 -6.49
CA HIS A 9 -1.25 -9.81 -7.27
C HIS A 9 -1.76 -9.89 -8.71
N GLY A 10 -0.85 -9.95 -9.69
CA GLY A 10 -1.18 -10.22 -11.09
C GLY A 10 -1.78 -9.05 -11.89
N PHE A 11 -1.83 -7.84 -11.32
CA PHE A 11 -2.36 -6.65 -12.01
C PHE A 11 -1.26 -5.88 -12.75
N THR A 12 -1.63 -5.25 -13.87
CA THR A 12 -0.77 -4.26 -14.53
C THR A 12 -0.65 -2.98 -13.68
N HIS A 13 0.34 -2.14 -13.98
CA HIS A 13 0.53 -0.89 -13.26
C HIS A 13 -0.70 0.03 -13.32
N GLU A 14 -1.32 0.18 -14.49
CA GLU A 14 -2.53 1.00 -14.68
C GLU A 14 -3.73 0.46 -13.90
N GLN A 15 -3.89 -0.87 -13.86
CA GLN A 15 -4.92 -1.53 -13.06
C GLN A 15 -4.69 -1.31 -11.57
N MET A 16 -3.45 -1.43 -11.09
CA MET A 16 -3.11 -1.18 -9.69
C MET A 16 -3.43 0.26 -9.27
N ILE A 17 -3.08 1.26 -10.10
CA ILE A 17 -3.43 2.65 -9.82
C ILE A 17 -4.95 2.83 -9.70
N SER A 18 -5.71 2.20 -10.59
CA SER A 18 -7.18 2.29 -10.59
C SER A 18 -7.78 1.65 -9.33
N ILE A 19 -7.27 0.49 -8.92
CA ILE A 19 -7.67 -0.21 -7.70
C ILE A 19 -7.30 0.60 -6.45
N MET A 20 -6.10 1.17 -6.40
CA MET A 20 -5.66 2.03 -5.29
C MET A 20 -6.60 3.23 -5.10
N ARG A 21 -7.01 3.87 -6.21
CA ARG A 21 -7.97 5.00 -6.16
C ARG A 21 -9.33 4.55 -5.61
N ALA A 22 -9.85 3.42 -6.09
CA ALA A 22 -11.12 2.87 -5.61
C ALA A 22 -11.06 2.50 -4.11
N ALA A 23 -9.98 1.84 -3.69
CA ALA A 23 -9.77 1.47 -2.29
C ALA A 23 -9.66 2.70 -1.38
N LYS A 24 -8.93 3.74 -1.80
CA LYS A 24 -8.83 5.01 -1.07
C LYS A 24 -10.19 5.71 -0.95
N ALA A 25 -11.00 5.70 -2.00
CA ALA A 25 -12.35 6.27 -1.97
C ALA A 25 -13.25 5.51 -0.97
N ALA A 26 -13.29 4.18 -1.05
CA ALA A 26 -14.07 3.35 -0.13
C ALA A 26 -13.61 3.50 1.33
N ALA A 27 -12.30 3.61 1.56
CA ALA A 27 -11.75 3.83 2.90
C ALA A 27 -12.20 5.17 3.49
N LYS A 28 -12.19 6.23 2.68
CA LYS A 28 -12.68 7.55 3.10
C LYS A 28 -14.15 7.50 3.51
N GLU A 29 -14.98 6.79 2.74
CA GLU A 29 -16.40 6.58 3.05
C GLU A 29 -16.60 5.77 4.34
N ALA A 30 -15.72 4.80 4.60
CA ALA A 30 -15.70 4.01 5.82
C ALA A 30 -15.07 4.73 7.05
N GLY A 31 -14.65 5.99 6.91
CA GLY A 31 -14.02 6.75 7.99
C GLY A 31 -12.56 6.38 8.28
N VAL A 32 -11.90 5.67 7.37
CA VAL A 32 -10.48 5.32 7.44
C VAL A 32 -9.67 6.34 6.64
N ASP A 33 -8.58 6.84 7.23
CA ASP A 33 -7.67 7.75 6.53
C ASP A 33 -7.03 7.04 5.32
N PRO A 34 -7.28 7.48 4.07
CA PRO A 34 -6.71 6.87 2.88
C PRO A 34 -5.18 6.91 2.83
N LEU A 35 -4.55 7.88 3.52
CA LEU A 35 -3.08 8.00 3.61
C LEU A 35 -2.48 7.03 4.63
N SER A 36 -3.31 6.46 5.50
CA SER A 36 -2.87 5.43 6.46
C SER A 36 -2.70 4.05 5.83
N ILE A 37 -3.28 3.83 4.64
CA ILE A 37 -3.28 2.52 3.95
C ILE A 37 -1.94 2.30 3.25
N ALA A 38 -1.26 1.22 3.60
CA ALA A 38 -0.09 0.75 2.89
C ALA A 38 -0.53 -0.17 1.74
N PHE A 39 0.00 0.05 0.54
CA PHE A 39 -0.27 -0.76 -0.64
C PHE A 39 1.00 -1.52 -1.01
N SER A 40 0.85 -2.80 -1.34
CA SER A 40 1.93 -3.61 -1.87
C SER A 40 1.44 -4.44 -3.03
N SER A 41 2.34 -4.77 -3.94
CA SER A 41 2.13 -5.86 -4.88
C SER A 41 2.99 -7.05 -4.49
N SER A 42 2.53 -8.24 -4.84
CA SER A 42 3.38 -9.42 -4.80
C SER A 42 4.40 -9.37 -5.93
N THR A 43 5.63 -9.74 -5.63
CA THR A 43 6.75 -9.88 -6.57
C THR A 43 7.28 -11.30 -6.50
N PRO A 44 8.08 -11.76 -7.48
CA PRO A 44 8.72 -13.07 -7.39
C PRO A 44 9.51 -13.27 -6.08
N THR A 45 10.05 -12.18 -5.52
CA THR A 45 10.83 -12.17 -4.28
C THR A 45 9.99 -12.48 -3.04
N ASN A 46 8.73 -12.03 -2.98
CA ASN A 46 7.89 -12.13 -1.78
C ASN A 46 6.79 -13.20 -1.87
N MET A 47 6.78 -14.00 -2.94
CA MET A 47 5.71 -14.97 -3.23
C MET A 47 5.62 -16.09 -2.18
N GLU A 48 6.75 -16.49 -1.61
CA GLU A 48 6.83 -17.54 -0.59
C GLU A 48 6.86 -16.99 0.83
N TRP A 49 6.80 -15.66 0.98
CA TRP A 49 6.85 -15.04 2.28
C TRP A 49 5.56 -15.31 3.05
N LYS A 50 5.68 -15.49 4.35
CA LYS A 50 4.49 -15.54 5.19
C LYS A 50 3.83 -14.18 5.15
N LEU A 51 2.51 -14.17 5.01
CA LEU A 51 1.72 -12.94 4.95
C LEU A 51 2.02 -11.98 6.12
N LYS A 52 2.30 -12.52 7.31
CA LYS A 52 2.69 -11.74 8.50
C LYS A 52 3.98 -10.93 8.29
N ASP A 53 4.96 -11.50 7.59
CA ASP A 53 6.29 -10.93 7.39
C ASP A 53 6.19 -9.87 6.27
N LEU A 54 5.46 -10.17 5.20
CA LEU A 54 5.11 -9.21 4.16
C LEU A 54 4.39 -7.98 4.73
N ILE A 55 3.38 -8.18 5.59
CA ILE A 55 2.64 -7.07 6.22
C ILE A 55 3.57 -6.20 7.09
N ALA A 56 4.52 -6.80 7.79
CA ALA A 56 5.46 -6.05 8.63
C ALA A 56 6.36 -5.15 7.78
N GLU A 57 6.96 -5.70 6.72
CA GLU A 57 7.85 -4.95 5.82
C GLU A 57 7.11 -3.81 5.11
N VAL A 58 5.95 -4.09 4.53
CA VAL A 58 5.14 -3.09 3.82
C VAL A 58 4.72 -1.93 4.74
N ARG A 59 4.48 -2.20 6.02
CA ARG A 59 4.19 -1.16 7.01
C ARG A 59 5.41 -0.31 7.33
N GLU A 60 6.58 -0.94 7.46
CA GLU A 60 7.84 -0.23 7.69
C GLU A 60 8.20 0.68 6.50
N GLU A 61 8.07 0.18 5.28
CA GLU A 61 8.29 0.95 4.05
C GLU A 61 7.33 2.14 3.96
N HIS A 62 6.04 1.93 4.24
CA HIS A 62 5.05 3.01 4.23
C HIS A 62 5.34 4.10 5.26
N GLU A 63 5.74 3.72 6.47
CA GLU A 63 6.14 4.68 7.51
C GLU A 63 7.45 5.40 7.16
N TYR A 64 8.40 4.70 6.52
CA TYR A 64 9.62 5.32 6.01
C TYR A 64 9.31 6.34 4.91
N MET A 65 8.41 6.02 3.96
CA MET A 65 7.99 6.92 2.89
C MET A 65 7.23 8.15 3.41
N LYS A 66 6.43 7.99 4.47
CA LYS A 66 5.78 9.15 5.14
C LYS A 66 6.80 10.10 5.74
N LYS A 67 7.89 9.58 6.32
CA LYS A 67 8.94 10.38 6.96
C LYS A 67 9.95 10.95 5.95
N ASN A 68 10.16 10.24 4.84
CA ASN A 68 11.10 10.60 3.79
C ASN A 68 10.35 10.65 2.44
N PRO A 69 9.47 11.64 2.24
CA PRO A 69 8.78 11.76 0.97
C PRO A 69 9.82 11.93 -0.15
N PRO A 70 9.73 11.18 -1.26
CA PRO A 70 10.67 11.34 -2.37
C PRO A 70 10.62 12.77 -2.88
N ASN A 71 11.78 13.43 -2.95
CA ASN A 71 11.94 14.78 -3.50
C ASN A 71 11.39 14.82 -4.94
N GLY A 72 10.12 15.22 -5.10
CA GLY A 72 9.46 15.41 -6.40
C GLY A 72 8.11 14.71 -6.59
N GLY A 73 7.64 13.87 -5.66
CA GLY A 73 6.41 13.09 -5.85
C GLY A 73 5.37 13.34 -4.77
N ARG A 74 4.66 14.47 -4.81
CA ARG A 74 3.44 14.65 -4.02
C ARG A 74 2.36 13.74 -4.61
N VAL A 75 2.27 12.51 -4.11
CA VAL A 75 1.16 11.60 -4.45
C VAL A 75 -0.07 12.09 -3.70
N VAL A 76 -0.83 12.93 -4.39
CA VAL A 76 -2.22 13.28 -4.06
C VAL A 76 -3.13 12.05 -4.05
#